data_AF-A0A919JH03-F1
#
_entry.id   AF-A0A919JH03-F1
#
_cell.length_a   1.000
_cell.length_b   1.000
_cell.length_c   1.000
_cell.angle_alpha   90.00
_cell.angle_beta   90.00
_cell.angle_gamma   90.00
#
_symmetry.space_group_name_H-M   'P 1'
#
loop_
_entity.id
_entity.type
_entity.pdbx_description
1 polymer ?
#
loop_
_entity_poly.entity_id
_entity_poly.type
_entity_poly.pdbx_seq_one_letter_code
_entity_poly.pdbx_strand_id
1 'polypeptide(L)'
;MNRLFRLGPVLRARKAQEDAAKGEVVQSRQEIRDARALVKRRQLDLAGADAPTEGTARAMVASMVARQSMAATLSGAHRMVADAEELARQKQAVLTDAAKRRRAVESMAERHAEAVRAHDLRTEQLAVDEMAVTAKARNAARGIDAVSEERASTLRHGNGSAADREDVARETANSVAAQRPAVNLADTRRAIDVTRATLSLAAKRDGEPAERTGEGHADDRSRA
;
A
#
# COMPACT_ATOMS: atom_id res chain seq x y z
N MET A 1 -29.23 7.30 -8.84
CA MET A 1 -28.49 6.61 -7.75
C MET A 1 -27.37 7.52 -7.26
N ASN A 2 -27.12 7.65 -5.95
CA ASN A 2 -26.01 8.48 -5.46
C ASN A 2 -24.68 7.78 -5.76
N ARG A 3 -23.81 8.41 -6.56
CA ARG A 3 -22.51 7.85 -6.98
C ARG A 3 -21.47 7.85 -5.85
N LEU A 4 -21.67 8.69 -4.83
CA LEU A 4 -20.74 8.83 -3.72
C LEU A 4 -20.96 7.71 -2.69
N PHE A 5 -19.87 7.04 -2.31
CA PHE A 5 -19.90 6.08 -1.22
C PHE A 5 -20.09 6.80 0.12
N ARG A 6 -21.28 6.64 0.73
CA ARG A 6 -21.68 7.35 1.97
C ARG A 6 -20.74 7.09 3.15
N LEU A 7 -20.06 5.96 3.19
CA LEU A 7 -19.10 5.61 4.24
C LEU A 7 -17.65 5.99 3.88
N GLY A 8 -17.43 6.81 2.85
CA GLY A 8 -16.11 7.33 2.49
C GLY A 8 -15.36 8.00 3.66
N PRO A 9 -15.99 8.88 4.46
CA PRO A 9 -15.37 9.43 5.67
C PRO A 9 -14.99 8.37 6.71
N VAL A 10 -15.82 7.34 6.87
CA VAL A 10 -15.57 6.22 7.80
C VAL A 10 -14.35 5.42 7.35
N LEU A 11 -14.20 5.16 6.05
CA LEU A 11 -13.03 4.46 5.52
C LEU A 11 -11.72 5.23 5.81
N ARG A 12 -11.73 6.55 5.65
CA ARG A 12 -10.58 7.40 6.00
C ARG A 12 -10.27 7.36 7.49
N ALA A 13 -11.30 7.44 8.33
CA ALA A 13 -11.12 7.34 9.78
C ALA A 13 -10.56 5.97 10.20
N ARG A 14 -11.02 4.86 9.58
CA ARG A 14 -10.48 3.52 9.86
C ARG A 14 -9.05 3.35 9.40
N LYS A 15 -8.67 3.94 8.26
CA LYS A 15 -7.28 3.98 7.81
C LYS A 15 -6.39 4.73 8.80
N ALA A 16 -6.84 5.91 9.26
CA ALA A 16 -6.11 6.68 10.28
C ALA A 16 -5.95 5.91 11.60
N GLN A 17 -6.97 5.16 12.03
CA GLN A 17 -6.89 4.30 13.22
C GLN A 17 -5.89 3.15 13.05
N GLU A 18 -5.87 2.51 11.88
CA GLU A 18 -4.87 1.49 11.58
C GLU A 18 -3.45 2.07 11.58
N ASP A 19 -3.25 3.24 10.97
CA ASP A 19 -1.95 3.89 10.91
C ASP A 19 -1.47 4.35 12.30
N ALA A 20 -2.37 4.83 13.16
CA ALA A 20 -2.06 5.09 14.57
C ALA A 20 -1.63 3.80 15.30
N ALA A 21 -2.37 2.70 15.14
CA ALA A 21 -2.02 1.41 15.73
C ALA A 21 -0.68 0.86 15.22
N LYS A 22 -0.32 1.10 13.95
CA LYS A 22 1.02 0.78 13.41
C LYS A 22 2.09 1.59 14.13
N GLY A 23 1.87 2.88 14.36
CA GLY A 23 2.77 3.74 15.13
C GLY A 23 3.04 3.18 16.52
N GLU A 24 2.00 2.75 17.25
CA GLU A 24 2.13 2.14 18.57
C GLU A 24 2.92 0.81 18.55
N VAL A 25 2.75 -0.01 17.51
CA VAL A 25 3.54 -1.24 17.34
C VAL A 25 5.03 -0.91 17.09
N VAL A 26 5.32 0.14 16.31
CA VAL A 26 6.71 0.56 16.09
C VAL A 26 7.33 1.08 17.38
N GLN A 27 6.58 1.87 18.16
CA GLN A 27 7.03 2.36 19.45
C GLN A 27 7.29 1.22 20.44
N SER A 28 6.36 0.28 20.61
CA SER A 28 6.57 -0.86 21.53
C SER A 28 7.76 -1.74 21.14
N ARG A 29 8.06 -1.88 19.84
CA ARG A 29 9.29 -2.55 19.38
C ARG A 29 10.56 -1.78 19.76
N GLN A 30 10.51 -0.45 19.76
CA GLN A 30 11.62 0.36 20.27
C GLN A 30 11.80 0.15 21.77
N GLU A 31 10.72 0.17 22.55
CA GLU A 31 10.75 -0.05 24.00
C GLU A 31 11.35 -1.43 24.36
N ILE A 32 11.02 -2.48 23.61
CA ILE A 32 11.65 -3.81 23.76
C ILE A 32 13.17 -3.73 23.51
N ARG A 33 13.60 -3.01 22.47
CA ARG A 33 15.04 -2.86 22.18
C ARG A 33 15.76 -2.14 23.32
N ASP A 34 15.15 -1.09 23.86
CA ASP A 34 15.72 -0.31 24.95
C ASP A 34 15.79 -1.13 26.25
N ALA A 35 14.74 -1.90 26.56
CA ALA A 35 14.73 -2.82 27.70
C ALA A 35 15.80 -3.93 27.57
N ARG A 36 15.98 -4.49 26.37
CA ARG A 36 17.04 -5.48 26.10
C ARG A 36 18.43 -4.87 26.19
N ALA A 37 18.61 -3.63 25.74
CA ALA A 37 19.88 -2.91 25.90
C ALA A 37 20.20 -2.67 27.38
N LEU A 38 19.19 -2.35 28.21
CA LEU A 38 19.35 -2.23 29.65
C LEU A 38 19.78 -3.57 30.28
N VAL A 39 19.13 -4.68 29.92
CA VAL A 39 19.55 -6.02 30.37
C VAL A 39 21.01 -6.29 30.02
N LYS A 40 21.41 -6.04 28.77
CA LYS A 40 22.80 -6.24 28.33
C LYS A 40 23.77 -5.39 29.15
N ARG A 41 23.44 -4.13 29.41
CA ARG A 41 24.26 -3.25 30.27
C ARG A 41 24.40 -3.82 31.68
N ARG A 42 23.30 -4.25 32.32
CA ARG A 42 23.33 -4.83 33.66
C ARG A 42 24.08 -6.15 33.73
N GLN A 43 24.02 -6.96 32.67
CA GLN A 43 24.83 -8.18 32.56
C GLN A 43 26.32 -7.86 32.51
N LEU A 44 26.73 -6.84 31.74
CA LEU A 44 28.12 -6.39 31.70
C LEU A 44 28.58 -5.80 33.04
N ASP A 45 27.74 -4.98 33.69
CA ASP A 45 28.02 -4.45 35.03
C ASP A 45 28.27 -5.59 36.04
N LEU A 46 27.42 -6.63 36.02
CA LEU A 46 27.55 -7.80 36.91
C LEU A 46 28.78 -8.66 36.58
N ALA A 47 29.10 -8.83 35.28
CA ALA A 47 30.24 -9.61 34.84
C ALA A 47 31.58 -8.90 35.14
N GLY A 48 31.62 -7.57 35.07
CA GLY A 48 32.81 -6.78 35.37
C GLY A 48 33.05 -6.53 36.85
N ALA A 49 32.04 -6.74 37.70
CA ALA A 49 32.23 -6.71 39.13
C ALA A 49 32.94 -8.00 39.57
N ASP A 50 34.28 -8.05 39.61
CA ASP A 50 35.06 -9.22 40.06
C ASP A 50 35.15 -9.34 41.58
N ALA A 51 35.20 -10.57 42.09
CA ALA A 51 35.30 -10.81 43.52
C ALA A 51 36.69 -10.39 43.97
N PRO A 52 36.84 -9.67 45.11
CA PRO A 52 38.15 -9.36 45.62
C PRO A 52 38.92 -10.66 45.83
N THR A 53 40.04 -10.84 45.13
CA THR A 53 40.93 -12.01 45.30
C THR A 53 41.68 -11.94 46.62
N GLU A 54 41.87 -10.73 47.13
CA GLU A 54 42.53 -10.42 48.40
C GLU A 54 41.72 -9.33 49.12
N GLY A 55 41.60 -9.44 50.45
CA GLY A 55 40.91 -8.42 51.23
C GLY A 55 40.48 -8.88 52.62
N THR A 56 40.13 -7.91 53.47
CA THR A 56 39.57 -8.19 54.79
C THR A 56 38.20 -8.87 54.67
N ALA A 57 37.78 -9.65 55.67
CA ALA A 57 36.48 -10.32 55.68
C ALA A 57 35.30 -9.36 55.41
N ARG A 58 35.42 -8.10 55.88
CA ARG A 58 34.44 -7.04 55.61
C ARG A 58 34.35 -6.67 54.12
N ALA A 59 35.48 -6.62 53.41
CA ALA A 59 35.51 -6.34 51.98
C ALA A 59 34.86 -7.47 51.17
N MET A 60 35.09 -8.73 51.55
CA MET A 60 34.42 -9.89 50.93
C MET A 60 32.90 -9.81 51.09
N VAL A 61 32.40 -9.59 52.31
CA VAL A 61 30.95 -9.46 52.57
C VAL A 61 30.35 -8.28 51.78
N ALA A 62 31.02 -7.13 51.75
CA ALA A 62 30.55 -5.97 50.97
C ALA A 62 30.45 -6.30 49.48
N SER A 63 31.43 -7.01 48.91
CA SER A 63 31.40 -7.43 47.51
C SER A 63 30.27 -8.42 47.21
N MET A 64 29.96 -9.33 48.15
CA MET A 64 28.86 -10.29 48.01
C MET A 64 27.51 -9.57 48.00
N VAL A 65 27.29 -8.64 48.93
CA VAL A 65 26.06 -7.82 48.97
C VAL A 65 25.92 -6.97 47.71
N ALA A 66 27.01 -6.39 47.21
CA ALA A 66 26.99 -5.63 45.96
C ALA A 66 26.57 -6.50 44.77
N ARG A 67 27.13 -7.71 44.62
CA ARG A 67 26.71 -8.66 43.56
C ARG A 67 25.25 -9.07 43.69
N GLN A 68 24.79 -9.36 44.91
CA GLN A 68 23.38 -9.71 45.16
C GLN A 68 22.45 -8.58 44.75
N SER A 69 22.81 -7.32 45.06
CA SER A 69 22.07 -6.14 44.61
C SER A 69 22.06 -6.03 43.08
N MET A 70 23.21 -6.18 42.42
CA MET A 70 23.30 -6.16 40.96
C MET A 70 22.46 -7.28 40.31
N ALA A 71 22.51 -8.50 40.83
CA ALA A 71 21.71 -9.62 40.36
C ALA A 71 20.20 -9.36 40.51
N ALA A 72 19.78 -8.72 41.61
CA ALA A 72 18.40 -8.29 41.79
C ALA A 72 18.00 -7.23 40.74
N THR A 73 18.85 -6.24 40.46
CA THR A 73 18.58 -5.23 39.41
C THR A 73 18.52 -5.85 38.01
N LEU A 74 19.36 -6.85 37.72
CA LEU A 74 19.33 -7.59 36.46
C LEU A 74 18.03 -8.38 36.32
N SER A 75 17.59 -9.04 37.39
CA SER A 75 16.30 -9.74 37.42
C SER A 75 15.13 -8.78 37.18
N GLY A 76 15.19 -7.56 37.74
CA GLY A 76 14.23 -6.50 37.45
C GLY A 76 14.22 -6.09 35.98
N ALA A 77 15.39 -5.90 35.37
CA ALA A 77 15.51 -5.58 33.94
C ALA A 77 14.93 -6.68 33.03
N HIS A 78 15.11 -7.95 33.39
CA HIS A 78 14.49 -9.07 32.67
C HIS A 78 12.95 -9.03 32.73
N ARG A 79 12.36 -8.67 33.88
CA ARG A 79 10.91 -8.47 33.99
C ARG A 79 10.42 -7.34 33.09
N MET A 80 11.15 -6.22 33.05
CA MET A 80 10.82 -5.12 32.14
C MET A 80 10.78 -5.54 30.66
N VAL A 81 11.69 -6.43 30.23
CA VAL A 81 11.65 -6.99 28.88
C VAL A 81 10.38 -7.83 28.68
N ALA A 82 10.05 -8.71 29.62
CA ALA A 82 8.85 -9.54 29.53
C ALA A 82 7.55 -8.71 29.48
N ASP A 83 7.48 -7.65 30.29
CA ASP A 83 6.34 -6.72 30.33
C ASP A 83 6.22 -5.95 29.00
N ALA A 84 7.34 -5.46 28.45
CA ALA A 84 7.37 -4.78 27.16
C ALA A 84 6.97 -5.71 26.00
N GLU A 85 7.39 -6.98 26.05
CA GLU A 85 6.99 -7.99 25.06
C GLU A 85 5.50 -8.32 25.14
N GLU A 86 4.93 -8.41 26.34
CA GLU A 86 3.49 -8.60 26.52
C GLU A 86 2.69 -7.42 26.00
N LEU A 87 3.11 -6.19 26.34
CA LEU A 87 2.48 -4.98 25.81
C LEU A 87 2.56 -4.93 24.28
N ALA A 88 3.69 -5.29 23.67
CA ALA A 88 3.82 -5.34 22.22
C ALA A 88 2.89 -6.38 21.58
N ARG A 89 2.68 -7.55 22.21
CA ARG A 89 1.69 -8.54 21.75
C ARG A 89 0.28 -7.96 21.75
N GLN A 90 -0.09 -7.23 22.81
CA GLN A 90 -1.39 -6.57 22.90
C GLN A 90 -1.56 -5.49 21.83
N LYS A 91 -0.54 -4.65 21.61
CA LYS A 91 -0.55 -3.64 20.53
C LYS A 91 -0.66 -4.27 19.14
N GLN A 92 0.03 -5.39 18.91
CA GLN A 92 -0.08 -6.16 17.67
C GLN A 92 -1.50 -6.70 17.47
N ALA A 93 -2.15 -7.19 18.53
CA ALA A 93 -3.55 -7.64 18.46
C ALA A 93 -4.49 -6.47 18.08
N VAL A 94 -4.32 -5.29 18.69
CA VAL A 94 -5.09 -4.08 18.36
C VAL A 94 -4.90 -3.69 16.89
N LEU A 95 -3.66 -3.73 16.37
CA LEU A 95 -3.40 -3.48 14.95
C LEU A 95 -4.14 -4.47 14.04
N THR A 96 -4.13 -5.76 14.37
CA THR A 96 -4.84 -6.77 13.57
C THR A 96 -6.35 -6.54 13.55
N ASP A 97 -6.93 -6.12 14.68
CA ASP A 97 -8.36 -5.80 14.76
C ASP A 97 -8.71 -4.52 14.00
N ALA A 98 -7.88 -3.47 14.08
CA ALA A 98 -8.04 -2.26 13.29
C ALA A 98 -8.01 -2.55 11.78
N ALA A 99 -7.07 -3.39 11.33
CA ALA A 99 -6.97 -3.83 9.94
C ALA A 99 -8.21 -4.61 9.49
N LYS A 100 -8.74 -5.53 10.32
CA LYS A 100 -9.99 -6.26 10.04
C LYS A 100 -11.17 -5.31 9.86
N ARG A 101 -11.32 -4.33 10.75
CA ARG A 101 -12.41 -3.33 10.69
C ARG A 101 -12.31 -2.46 9.45
N ARG A 102 -11.10 -2.04 9.05
CA ARG A 102 -10.88 -1.32 7.78
C ARG A 102 -11.28 -2.19 6.59
N ARG A 103 -10.82 -3.44 6.53
CA ARG A 103 -11.11 -4.35 5.41
C ARG A 103 -12.60 -4.61 5.23
N ALA A 104 -13.36 -4.68 6.32
CA ALA A 104 -14.82 -4.80 6.26
C ALA A 104 -15.48 -3.61 5.53
N VAL A 105 -15.04 -2.37 5.83
CA VAL A 105 -15.56 -1.16 5.17
C VAL A 105 -15.08 -1.08 3.70
N GLU A 106 -13.84 -1.50 3.42
CA GLU A 106 -13.34 -1.59 2.03
C GLU A 106 -14.19 -2.54 1.19
N SER A 107 -14.54 -3.73 1.70
CA SER A 107 -15.40 -4.66 0.97
C SER A 107 -16.78 -4.07 0.67
N MET A 108 -17.34 -3.26 1.57
CA MET A 108 -18.59 -2.53 1.29
C MET A 108 -18.42 -1.46 0.20
N ALA A 109 -17.27 -0.77 0.19
CA ALA A 109 -16.95 0.21 -0.85
C ALA A 109 -16.78 -0.45 -2.22
N GLU A 110 -16.10 -1.60 -2.28
CA GLU A 110 -15.92 -2.43 -3.48
C GLU A 110 -17.29 -2.84 -4.06
N ARG A 111 -18.18 -3.40 -3.22
CA ARG A 111 -19.55 -3.78 -3.64
C ARG A 111 -20.38 -2.59 -4.11
N HIS A 112 -20.23 -1.43 -3.46
CA HIS A 112 -20.92 -0.21 -3.90
C HIS A 112 -20.43 0.24 -5.29
N ALA A 113 -19.12 0.22 -5.53
CA ALA A 113 -18.56 0.57 -6.82
C ALA A 113 -19.01 -0.40 -7.94
N GLU A 114 -19.13 -1.69 -7.63
CA GLU A 114 -19.72 -2.68 -8.54
C GLU A 114 -21.19 -2.39 -8.83
N ALA A 115 -22.00 -2.08 -7.80
CA ALA A 115 -23.40 -1.75 -7.98
C ALA A 115 -23.60 -0.48 -8.83
N VAL A 116 -22.77 0.54 -8.64
CA VAL A 116 -22.80 1.76 -9.46
C VAL A 116 -22.44 1.44 -10.92
N ARG A 117 -21.37 0.67 -11.17
CA ARG A 117 -20.99 0.24 -12.52
C ARG A 117 -22.10 -0.56 -13.20
N ALA A 118 -22.72 -1.49 -12.49
CA ALA A 118 -23.83 -2.31 -13.02
C ALA A 118 -25.07 -1.46 -13.34
N HIS A 119 -25.36 -0.44 -12.52
CA HIS A 119 -26.43 0.51 -12.80
C HIS A 119 -26.10 1.35 -14.05
N ASP A 120 -24.90 1.90 -14.13
CA ASP A 120 -24.47 2.74 -15.26
C ASP A 120 -24.54 1.96 -16.58
N LEU A 121 -24.02 0.73 -16.63
CA LEU A 121 -24.13 -0.16 -17.79
C LEU A 121 -25.58 -0.44 -18.18
N ARG A 122 -26.48 -0.64 -17.20
CA ARG A 122 -27.90 -0.88 -17.47
C ARG A 122 -28.58 0.35 -18.04
N THR A 123 -28.29 1.53 -17.51
CA THR A 123 -28.81 2.80 -18.07
C THR A 123 -28.28 3.09 -19.47
N GLU A 124 -27.01 2.78 -19.73
CA GLU A 124 -26.42 2.90 -21.07
C GLU A 124 -27.08 1.94 -22.06
N GLN A 125 -27.29 0.68 -21.67
CA GLN A 125 -28.00 -0.29 -22.51
C GLN A 125 -29.42 0.16 -22.84
N LEU A 126 -30.18 0.64 -21.85
CA LEU A 126 -31.54 1.16 -22.08
C LEU A 126 -31.53 2.34 -23.04
N ALA A 127 -30.57 3.26 -22.92
CA ALA A 127 -30.43 4.39 -23.83
C ALA A 127 -30.11 3.92 -25.28
N VAL A 128 -29.25 2.92 -25.44
CA VAL A 128 -28.95 2.31 -26.75
C VAL A 128 -30.19 1.65 -27.34
N ASP A 129 -30.96 0.92 -26.53
CA ASP A 129 -32.19 0.25 -26.97
C ASP A 129 -33.26 1.27 -27.40
N GLU A 130 -33.41 2.38 -26.66
CA GLU A 130 -34.30 3.48 -27.03
C GLU A 130 -33.86 4.16 -28.34
N MET A 131 -32.56 4.40 -28.54
CA MET A 131 -32.03 4.91 -29.80
C MET A 131 -32.27 3.94 -30.96
N ALA A 132 -32.12 2.63 -30.74
CA ALA A 132 -32.38 1.61 -31.74
C ALA A 132 -33.88 1.56 -32.13
N VAL A 133 -34.78 1.61 -31.15
CA VAL A 133 -36.24 1.64 -31.37
C VAL A 133 -36.65 2.91 -32.13
N THR A 134 -36.13 4.07 -31.73
CA THR A 134 -36.45 5.35 -32.39
C THR A 134 -35.85 5.46 -33.80
N ALA A 135 -34.64 4.94 -34.02
CA ALA A 135 -34.03 4.87 -35.35
C ALA A 135 -34.83 3.94 -36.28
N LYS A 136 -35.24 2.76 -35.78
CA LYS A 136 -36.08 1.83 -36.54
C LYS A 136 -37.42 2.46 -36.91
N ALA A 137 -38.09 3.13 -35.97
CA ALA A 137 -39.35 3.84 -36.24
C ALA A 137 -39.18 4.96 -37.28
N ARG A 138 -38.07 5.71 -37.22
CA ARG A 138 -37.75 6.76 -38.20
C ARG A 138 -37.49 6.20 -39.59
N ASN A 139 -36.75 5.10 -39.70
CA ASN A 139 -36.48 4.44 -40.98
C ASN A 139 -37.77 3.90 -41.61
N ALA A 140 -38.63 3.28 -40.80
CA ALA A 140 -39.96 2.84 -41.24
C ALA A 140 -40.82 4.01 -41.75
N ALA A 141 -40.86 5.15 -41.02
CA ALA A 141 -41.59 6.33 -41.45
C ALA A 141 -41.06 6.97 -42.75
N ARG A 142 -39.78 6.75 -43.08
CA ARG A 142 -39.14 7.21 -44.33
C ARG A 142 -39.37 6.26 -45.51
N GLY A 143 -40.06 5.14 -45.31
CA GLY A 143 -40.23 4.11 -46.35
C GLY A 143 -38.94 3.37 -46.69
N ILE A 144 -37.92 3.45 -45.83
CA ILE A 144 -36.71 2.63 -45.94
C ILE A 144 -37.06 1.28 -45.32
N ASP A 145 -37.75 0.45 -46.08
CA ASP A 145 -38.07 -0.92 -45.65
C ASP A 145 -36.77 -1.71 -45.47
N ALA A 146 -36.70 -2.47 -44.37
CA ALA A 146 -35.57 -3.34 -44.04
C ALA A 146 -35.20 -4.32 -45.19
N VAL A 147 -36.17 -4.62 -46.06
CA VAL A 147 -36.01 -5.46 -47.26
C VAL A 147 -35.06 -4.83 -48.30
N SER A 148 -34.98 -3.49 -48.37
CA SER A 148 -34.10 -2.78 -49.29
C SER A 148 -32.64 -2.75 -48.81
N GLU A 149 -32.41 -2.74 -47.49
CA GLU A 149 -31.07 -2.81 -46.90
C GLU A 149 -30.44 -4.20 -46.99
N GLU A 150 -31.23 -5.27 -46.91
CA GLU A 150 -30.72 -6.66 -47.04
C GLU A 150 -30.15 -6.93 -48.45
N ARG A 151 -30.73 -6.31 -49.48
CA ARG A 151 -30.19 -6.33 -50.86
C ARG A 151 -28.92 -5.49 -51.04
N ALA A 152 -28.73 -4.43 -50.25
CA ALA A 152 -27.52 -3.61 -50.30
C ALA A 152 -26.38 -4.19 -49.46
N SER A 153 -26.68 -4.87 -48.35
CA SER A 153 -25.69 -5.48 -47.46
C SER A 153 -25.01 -6.70 -48.10
N THR A 154 -25.77 -7.50 -48.87
CA THR A 154 -25.26 -8.61 -49.69
C THR A 154 -24.33 -8.17 -50.81
N LEU A 155 -24.47 -6.95 -51.31
CA LEU A 155 -23.53 -6.35 -52.27
C LEU A 155 -22.27 -5.78 -51.60
N ARG A 156 -22.32 -5.48 -50.29
CA ARG A 156 -21.21 -4.86 -49.54
C ARG A 156 -20.33 -5.88 -48.81
N HIS A 157 -20.88 -7.03 -48.43
CA HIS A 157 -20.15 -8.15 -47.88
C HIS A 157 -20.02 -9.18 -49.00
N GLY A 158 -18.96 -9.06 -49.80
CA GLY A 158 -18.69 -9.99 -50.89
C GLY A 158 -18.86 -11.44 -50.45
N ASN A 159 -19.42 -12.25 -51.35
CA ASN A 159 -19.79 -13.67 -51.21
C ASN A 159 -18.59 -14.61 -50.89
N GLY A 160 -17.67 -14.23 -50.03
CA GLY A 160 -16.69 -15.13 -49.44
C GLY A 160 -17.37 -15.98 -48.39
N SER A 161 -17.28 -17.30 -48.55
CA SER A 161 -17.72 -18.25 -47.54
C SER A 161 -17.01 -17.96 -46.21
N ALA A 162 -17.56 -18.48 -45.10
CA ALA A 162 -16.89 -18.34 -43.80
C ALA A 162 -15.45 -18.88 -43.82
N ALA A 163 -15.17 -19.89 -44.66
CA ALA A 163 -13.84 -20.45 -44.85
C ALA A 163 -12.89 -19.45 -45.53
N ASP A 164 -13.33 -18.74 -46.57
CA ASP A 164 -12.50 -17.75 -47.27
C ASP A 164 -12.10 -16.59 -46.34
N ARG A 165 -13.00 -16.21 -45.42
CA ARG A 165 -12.71 -15.19 -44.41
C ARG A 165 -11.74 -15.68 -43.34
N GLU A 166 -11.83 -16.95 -42.96
CA GLU A 166 -10.90 -17.55 -42.01
C GLU A 166 -9.48 -17.69 -42.59
N ASP A 167 -9.38 -18.02 -43.89
CA ASP A 167 -8.09 -18.11 -44.58
C ASP A 167 -7.44 -16.73 -44.74
N VAL A 168 -8.21 -15.70 -45.11
CA VAL A 168 -7.71 -14.32 -45.16
C VAL A 168 -7.29 -13.83 -43.76
N ALA A 169 -8.04 -14.19 -42.70
CA ALA A 169 -7.68 -13.86 -41.33
C ALA A 169 -6.40 -14.56 -40.86
N ARG A 170 -6.19 -15.82 -41.26
CA ARG A 170 -4.95 -16.57 -40.98
C ARG A 170 -3.77 -16.01 -41.73
N GLU A 171 -3.95 -15.67 -43.01
CA GLU A 171 -2.89 -15.07 -43.84
C GLU A 171 -2.47 -13.70 -43.30
N THR A 172 -3.44 -12.85 -42.93
CA THR A 172 -3.15 -11.56 -42.29
C THR A 172 -2.47 -11.75 -40.93
N ALA A 173 -2.94 -12.66 -40.07
CA ALA A 173 -2.28 -12.95 -38.80
C ALA A 173 -0.83 -13.43 -38.97
N ASN A 174 -0.56 -14.30 -39.95
CA ASN A 174 0.78 -14.77 -40.27
C ASN A 174 1.68 -13.66 -40.83
N SER A 175 1.15 -12.79 -41.69
CA SER A 175 1.90 -11.63 -42.22
C SER A 175 2.28 -10.65 -41.11
N VAL A 176 1.38 -10.38 -40.17
CA VAL A 176 1.63 -9.51 -39.01
C VAL A 176 2.64 -10.15 -38.07
N ALA A 177 2.59 -11.47 -37.86
CA ALA A 177 3.57 -12.18 -37.06
C ALA A 177 4.98 -12.14 -37.70
N ALA A 178 5.07 -12.27 -39.03
CA ALA A 178 6.34 -12.20 -39.77
C ALA A 178 6.96 -10.78 -39.79
N GLN A 179 6.13 -9.74 -39.72
CA GLN A 179 6.59 -8.34 -39.67
C GLN A 179 6.94 -7.85 -38.26
N ARG A 180 6.70 -8.64 -37.20
CA ARG A 180 7.07 -8.25 -35.85
C ARG A 180 8.59 -8.30 -35.71
N PRO A 181 9.27 -7.18 -35.39
CA PRO A 181 10.68 -7.20 -35.08
C PRO A 181 10.88 -8.13 -33.86
N ALA A 182 11.87 -9.01 -33.95
CA ALA A 182 12.25 -9.88 -32.84
C ALA A 182 12.69 -9.00 -31.66
N VAL A 183 11.78 -8.76 -30.73
CA VAL A 183 12.07 -8.00 -29.52
C VAL A 183 13.03 -8.82 -28.68
N ASN A 184 14.31 -8.44 -28.71
CA ASN A 184 15.31 -9.06 -27.88
C ASN A 184 15.01 -8.76 -26.41
N LEU A 185 14.52 -9.77 -25.69
CA LEU A 185 14.12 -9.66 -24.28
C LEU A 185 15.30 -9.26 -23.37
N ALA A 186 16.54 -9.45 -23.81
CA ALA A 186 17.72 -8.97 -23.10
C ALA A 186 17.85 -7.44 -23.16
N ASP A 187 17.50 -6.83 -24.30
CA ASP A 187 17.60 -5.38 -24.48
C ASP A 187 16.46 -4.65 -23.76
N THR A 188 15.26 -5.24 -23.70
CA THR A 188 14.15 -4.67 -22.91
C THR A 188 14.45 -4.71 -21.41
N ARG A 189 15.07 -5.78 -20.90
CA ARG A 189 15.54 -5.83 -19.51
C ARG A 189 16.58 -4.75 -19.21
N ARG A 190 17.58 -4.57 -20.09
CA ARG A 190 18.57 -3.49 -19.93
C ARG A 190 17.91 -2.10 -19.91
N ALA A 191 16.94 -1.84 -20.79
CA ALA A 191 16.23 -0.57 -20.80
C ALA A 191 15.43 -0.32 -19.50
N ILE A 192 14.81 -1.36 -18.94
CA ILE A 192 14.09 -1.28 -17.65
C ILE A 192 15.06 -1.02 -16.50
N ASP A 193 16.23 -1.67 -16.50
CA ASP A 193 17.22 -1.48 -15.43
C ASP A 193 17.85 -0.08 -15.50
N VAL A 194 18.11 0.46 -16.69
CA VAL A 194 18.60 1.84 -16.88
C VAL A 194 17.57 2.86 -16.38
N THR A 195 16.29 2.69 -16.74
CA THR A 195 15.22 3.58 -16.26
C THR A 195 14.99 3.50 -14.75
N ARG A 196 15.14 2.31 -14.15
CA ARG A 196 15.12 2.17 -12.69
C ARG A 196 16.30 2.88 -12.02
N ALA A 197 17.49 2.79 -12.60
CA ALA A 197 18.69 3.46 -12.07
C ALA A 197 18.56 4.99 -12.11
N THR A 198 18.04 5.56 -13.21
CA THR A 198 17.83 7.02 -13.33
C THR A 198 16.79 7.53 -12.32
N LEU A 199 15.68 6.81 -12.14
CA LEU A 199 14.67 7.17 -11.14
C LEU A 199 15.20 7.08 -9.70
N SER A 200 16.04 6.07 -9.41
CA SER A 200 16.68 5.94 -8.09
C SER A 200 17.69 7.04 -7.79
N LEU A 201 18.37 7.58 -8.82
CA LEU A 201 19.31 8.69 -8.69
C LEU A 201 18.58 10.03 -8.50
N ALA A 202 17.46 10.23 -9.20
CA ALA A 202 16.61 11.42 -9.04
C ALA A 202 16.06 11.51 -7.60
N ALA A 203 15.55 10.39 -7.06
CA ALA A 203 15.02 10.34 -5.70
C ALA A 203 16.06 10.61 -4.59
N LYS A 204 17.37 10.53 -4.90
CA LYS A 204 18.45 10.81 -3.95
C LYS A 204 18.89 12.28 -3.93
N ARG A 205 18.51 13.09 -4.92
CA ARG A 205 18.93 14.50 -5.04
C ARG A 205 18.02 15.49 -4.30
N ASP A 206 16.79 15.14 -3.99
CA ASP A 206 15.82 16.03 -3.31
C ASP A 206 16.00 16.12 -1.79
N GLY A 207 17.17 15.73 -1.28
CA GLY A 207 17.49 15.66 0.15
C GLY A 207 18.48 16.72 0.63
N GLU A 208 18.71 17.82 -0.10
CA GLU A 208 19.47 18.95 0.44
C GLU A 208 18.61 19.74 1.45
N PRO A 209 19.00 19.81 2.74
CA PRO A 209 18.27 20.57 3.74
C PRO A 209 18.43 22.07 3.43
N ALA A 210 17.31 22.73 3.17
CA ALA A 210 17.26 24.18 3.06
C ALA A 210 17.85 24.81 4.33
N GLU A 211 19.05 25.38 4.22
CA GLU A 211 19.67 26.24 5.21
C GLU A 211 18.72 27.42 5.46
N ARG A 212 17.98 27.38 6.57
CA ARG A 212 17.27 28.54 7.11
C ARG A 212 18.31 29.48 7.72
N THR A 213 18.90 30.31 6.88
CA THR A 213 19.55 31.55 7.31
C THR A 213 18.50 32.47 7.91
N GLY A 214 18.75 32.92 9.13
CA GLY A 214 17.83 33.74 9.91
C GLY A 214 17.80 35.21 9.51
N GLU A 215 16.73 35.87 9.96
CA GLU A 215 16.57 37.31 10.21
C GLU A 215 15.43 37.34 11.26
N GLY A 216 15.61 37.82 12.50
CA GLY A 216 16.16 39.12 12.85
C GLY A 216 15.01 40.09 13.10
N HIS A 217 14.27 39.95 14.22
CA HIS A 217 13.41 41.04 14.69
C HIS A 217 13.25 41.03 16.22
N ALA A 218 14.18 41.71 16.88
CA ALA A 218 14.00 42.29 18.19
C ALA A 218 13.66 43.77 17.98
N ASP A 219 12.46 44.19 18.37
CA ASP A 219 12.07 45.59 18.57
C ASP A 219 11.10 45.52 19.76
N ASP A 220 11.59 45.63 20.99
CA ASP A 220 11.72 46.90 21.73
C ASP A 220 10.58 47.88 21.41
N ARG A 221 9.60 47.94 22.33
CA ARG A 221 8.98 49.20 22.74
C ARG A 221 8.19 49.04 24.02
N SER A 222 8.87 49.37 25.10
CA SER A 222 8.36 50.14 26.23
C SER A 222 7.21 51.10 25.86
N ARG A 223 6.14 51.12 26.68
CA ARG A 223 5.46 52.34 27.16
C ARG A 223 4.32 52.04 28.14
N ALA A 224 4.44 52.73 29.28
CA ALA A 224 3.41 53.25 30.20
C ALA A 224 2.50 52.25 30.93
#